data_AF-A0A4Q5RW78-F1
#
_entry.id   AF-A0A4Q5RW78-F1
#
_cell.length_a   1.000
_cell.length_b   1.000
_cell.length_c   1.000
_cell.angle_alpha   90.00
_cell.angle_beta   90.00
_cell.angle_gamma   90.00
#
_symmetry.space_group_name_H-M   'P 1'
#
loop_
_entity.id
_entity.type
_entity.pdbx_description
1 polymer ?
#
loop_
_entity_poly.entity_id
_entity_poly.type
_entity_poly.pdbx_seq_one_letter_code
_entity_poly.pdbx_strand_id
1 'polypeptide(L)'
;MTSFSSYSFRTTDLDGLPLGRDTWIMDESYIAEWEDIWLKSIGGDENASPFEVGYITPVSIDAVTAAGAEIRWYPNTHDRFHVVKTFLPREAFVAAAVAQAYESRFSVFVKGDWLRKLHLRSNSIFAMVDAVDMTEAITSGSISHEKVIALRQALDEIAALHPSISFISFADSVLLKTNWTAGMVDTDVKYTYVPERLLLLFQELQTLYRSTLGLEIYGVFAQGSNEYYDDPLLHISEARNHISLNSLGLPFAQISLIEDAARRAIREGDHPRMEIYMDSDLFHSLQFQDYERKDGWPSAPYKPKMTSSPGSYHYAMCADLLSCLKQA
;
A
#
# COMPACT_ATOMS: atom_id res chain seq x y z
N MET A 1 26.39 14.87 -13.36
CA MET A 1 26.63 14.44 -11.97
C MET A 1 27.10 15.64 -11.19
N THR A 2 26.44 15.94 -10.08
CA THR A 2 26.91 16.95 -9.12
C THR A 2 28.27 16.49 -8.56
N SER A 3 29.25 17.39 -8.52
CA SER A 3 30.59 17.08 -8.00
C SER A 3 30.66 17.37 -6.50
N PHE A 4 31.03 16.36 -5.71
CA PHE A 4 31.39 16.54 -4.31
C PHE A 4 32.86 16.96 -4.21
N SER A 5 33.17 17.81 -3.25
CA SER A 5 34.47 18.46 -3.04
C SER A 5 35.57 17.54 -2.51
N SER A 6 35.22 16.39 -1.92
CA SER A 6 36.15 15.46 -1.28
C SER A 6 36.13 14.05 -1.87
N TYR A 7 37.32 13.43 -1.92
CA TYR A 7 37.50 12.01 -2.28
C TYR A 7 36.95 11.05 -1.21
N SER A 8 36.59 11.56 -0.03
CA SER A 8 35.91 10.78 1.02
C SER A 8 34.51 10.31 0.60
N PHE A 9 33.96 10.90 -0.45
CA PHE A 9 32.66 10.54 -1.00
C PHE A 9 32.83 9.69 -2.26
N ARG A 10 32.15 8.54 -2.28
CA ARG A 10 31.99 7.76 -3.50
C ARG A 10 30.66 8.13 -4.15
N THR A 11 30.72 8.66 -5.36
CA THR A 11 29.53 8.97 -6.16
C THR A 11 29.17 7.85 -7.11
N THR A 12 27.91 7.75 -7.47
CA THR A 12 27.45 6.86 -8.53
C THR A 12 26.27 7.46 -9.28
N ASP A 13 25.99 6.95 -10.46
CA ASP A 13 24.74 7.21 -11.17
C ASP A 13 23.65 6.24 -10.72
N LEU A 14 22.45 6.39 -11.27
CA LEU A 14 21.33 5.53 -10.92
C LEU A 14 21.62 4.05 -11.20
N ASP A 15 22.38 3.74 -12.25
CA ASP A 15 22.68 2.36 -12.67
C ASP A 15 23.71 1.67 -11.77
N GLY A 16 24.56 2.44 -11.09
CA GLY A 16 25.52 1.92 -10.11
C GLY A 16 25.01 1.83 -8.66
N LEU A 17 23.73 2.14 -8.41
CA LEU A 17 23.14 1.95 -7.09
C LEU A 17 23.01 0.47 -6.72
N PRO A 18 23.23 0.10 -5.44
CA PRO A 18 23.08 -1.28 -5.00
C PRO A 18 21.60 -1.70 -4.97
N LEU A 19 21.29 -2.81 -5.63
CA LEU A 19 19.97 -3.42 -5.59
C LEU A 19 19.73 -4.18 -4.28
N GLY A 20 18.47 -4.21 -3.82
CA GLY A 20 18.04 -4.93 -2.63
C GLY A 20 18.66 -4.42 -1.33
N ARG A 21 19.16 -3.18 -1.31
CA ARG A 21 19.76 -2.56 -0.13
C ARG A 21 19.06 -1.28 0.25
N ASP A 22 19.06 -1.01 1.56
CA ASP A 22 18.57 0.23 2.12
C ASP A 22 19.36 1.41 1.55
N THR A 23 18.62 2.44 1.20
CA THR A 23 19.08 3.68 0.57
C THR A 23 18.27 4.82 1.15
N TRP A 24 18.87 5.99 1.25
CA TRP A 24 18.17 7.21 1.66
C TRP A 24 17.88 8.07 0.46
N ILE A 25 16.64 8.48 0.30
CA ILE A 25 16.27 9.52 -0.65
C ILE A 25 16.12 10.84 0.11
N MET A 26 16.68 11.91 -0.45
CA MET A 26 16.64 13.26 0.10
C MET A 26 16.43 14.28 -1.01
N ASP A 27 15.92 15.45 -0.64
CA ASP A 27 15.78 16.59 -1.55
C ASP A 27 17.16 17.10 -2.00
N GLU A 28 17.30 17.47 -3.27
CA GLU A 28 18.54 18.04 -3.83
C GLU A 28 19.01 19.32 -3.13
N SER A 29 18.10 20.07 -2.50
CA SER A 29 18.45 21.26 -1.71
C SER A 29 19.38 20.96 -0.54
N TYR A 30 19.41 19.72 -0.03
CA TYR A 30 20.26 19.33 1.09
C TYR A 30 21.67 18.89 0.69
N ILE A 31 22.03 18.84 -0.60
CA ILE A 31 23.35 18.31 -1.04
C ILE A 31 24.51 19.03 -0.34
N ALA A 32 24.48 20.37 -0.33
CA ALA A 32 25.58 21.18 0.20
C ALA A 32 25.71 21.05 1.72
N GLU A 33 24.58 21.07 2.44
CA GLU A 33 24.55 20.89 3.89
C GLU A 33 24.99 19.47 4.28
N TRP A 34 24.50 18.46 3.56
CA TRP A 34 24.86 17.06 3.78
C TRP A 34 26.37 16.86 3.63
N GLU A 35 26.97 17.44 2.59
CA GLU A 35 28.42 17.35 2.37
C GLU A 35 29.21 18.03 3.49
N ASP A 36 28.84 19.25 3.87
CA ASP A 36 29.51 20.01 4.94
C ASP A 36 29.47 19.28 6.29
N ILE A 37 28.30 18.73 6.67
CA ILE A 37 28.15 18.00 7.92
C ILE A 37 28.92 16.67 7.90
N TRP A 38 28.94 15.94 6.79
CA TRP A 38 29.80 14.77 6.68
C TRP A 38 31.28 15.11 6.79
N LEU A 39 31.75 16.19 6.16
CA LEU A 39 33.15 16.61 6.26
C LEU A 39 33.55 16.98 7.70
N LYS A 40 32.66 17.65 8.45
CA LYS A 40 32.86 17.92 9.88
C LYS A 40 32.94 16.63 10.70
N SER A 41 32.01 15.70 10.46
CA SER A 41 31.97 14.39 11.14
C SER A 41 33.25 13.58 10.85
N ILE A 42 33.69 13.52 9.59
CA ILE A 42 34.95 12.87 9.18
C ILE A 42 36.16 13.57 9.81
N GLY A 43 36.10 14.89 9.99
CA GLY A 43 37.09 15.70 10.69
C GLY A 43 37.14 15.50 12.21
N GLY A 44 36.24 14.69 12.78
CA GLY A 44 36.19 14.38 14.21
C GLY A 44 35.31 15.32 15.04
N ASP A 45 34.42 16.09 14.43
CA ASP A 45 33.43 16.88 15.19
C ASP A 45 32.32 15.98 15.74
N GLU A 46 32.32 15.79 17.06
CA GLU A 46 31.33 14.95 17.76
C GLU A 46 29.91 15.52 17.73
N ASN A 47 29.73 16.81 17.40
CA ASN A 47 28.41 17.44 17.29
C ASN A 47 27.85 17.39 15.86
N ALA A 48 28.63 16.93 14.88
CA ALA A 48 28.18 16.81 13.50
C ALA A 48 27.33 15.54 13.35
N SER A 49 26.04 15.70 13.06
CA SER A 49 25.09 14.60 12.86
C SER A 49 24.58 14.58 11.41
N PRO A 50 25.27 13.87 10.48
CA PRO A 50 24.84 13.79 9.08
C PRO A 50 23.45 13.15 8.89
N PHE A 51 22.98 12.41 9.90
CA PHE A 51 21.68 11.72 9.90
C PHE A 51 20.52 12.63 10.29
N GLU A 52 20.81 13.85 10.73
CA GLU A 52 19.82 14.89 11.07
C GLU A 52 19.71 15.95 9.96
N VAL A 53 20.48 15.81 8.88
CA VAL A 53 20.39 16.73 7.74
C VAL A 53 19.15 16.41 6.93
N GLY A 54 18.27 17.40 6.80
CA GLY A 54 17.09 17.35 5.94
C GLY A 54 16.09 16.24 6.27
N TYR A 55 15.24 15.93 5.29
CA TYR A 55 14.19 14.92 5.43
C TYR A 55 14.56 13.60 4.74
N ILE A 56 14.93 12.60 5.53
CA ILE A 56 15.39 11.30 5.06
C ILE A 56 14.20 10.39 4.73
N THR A 57 14.13 9.94 3.48
CA THR A 57 13.12 8.99 3.01
C THR A 57 13.75 7.60 2.83
N PRO A 58 13.45 6.62 3.70
CA PRO A 58 14.01 5.28 3.57
C PRO A 58 13.38 4.53 2.40
N VAL A 59 14.24 4.00 1.52
CA VAL A 59 13.85 3.19 0.37
C VAL A 59 14.80 2.03 0.14
N SER A 60 14.41 1.08 -0.71
CA SER A 60 15.34 0.13 -1.34
C SER A 60 15.12 0.11 -2.86
N ILE A 61 16.20 -0.06 -3.62
CA ILE A 61 16.14 -0.16 -5.08
C ILE A 61 15.94 -1.62 -5.49
N ASP A 62 14.86 -1.93 -6.19
CA ASP A 62 14.58 -3.31 -6.65
C ASP A 62 15.23 -3.60 -7.99
N ALA A 63 15.06 -2.67 -8.94
CA ALA A 63 15.58 -2.79 -10.29
C ALA A 63 15.86 -1.40 -10.88
N VAL A 64 16.81 -1.33 -11.80
CA VAL A 64 17.08 -0.14 -12.59
C VAL A 64 16.86 -0.46 -14.06
N THR A 65 16.16 0.43 -14.75
CA THR A 65 15.77 0.34 -16.15
C THR A 65 16.22 1.60 -16.90
N ALA A 66 16.09 1.60 -18.23
CA ALA A 66 16.36 2.81 -19.01
C ALA A 66 15.53 4.03 -18.55
N ALA A 67 14.28 3.80 -18.09
CA ALA A 67 13.37 4.87 -17.68
C ALA A 67 13.65 5.41 -16.25
N GLY A 68 14.35 4.65 -15.40
CA GLY A 68 14.48 4.99 -13.98
C GLY A 68 14.64 3.74 -13.11
N ALA A 69 14.27 3.84 -11.83
CA ALA A 69 14.41 2.76 -10.86
C ALA A 69 13.06 2.38 -10.22
N GLU A 70 12.82 1.08 -10.12
CA GLU A 70 11.77 0.51 -9.27
C GLU A 70 12.22 0.58 -7.82
N ILE A 71 11.42 1.21 -6.95
CA ILE A 71 11.77 1.43 -5.55
C ILE A 71 10.67 0.90 -4.63
N ARG A 72 11.09 0.39 -3.47
CA ARG A 72 10.23 0.19 -2.31
C ARG A 72 10.46 1.34 -1.36
N TRP A 73 9.41 2.11 -1.10
CA TRP A 73 9.40 3.16 -0.10
C TRP A 73 8.76 2.65 1.18
N TYR A 74 9.37 3.00 2.31
CA TYR A 74 8.94 2.58 3.64
C TYR A 74 8.38 3.78 4.42
N PRO A 75 7.13 4.21 4.18
CA PRO A 75 6.54 5.37 4.86
C PRO A 75 6.42 5.19 6.38
N ASN A 76 6.36 3.94 6.86
CA ASN A 76 6.34 3.65 8.28
C ASN A 76 6.93 2.25 8.52
N THR A 77 7.99 2.21 9.33
CA THR A 77 8.63 0.99 9.85
C THR A 77 8.65 0.94 11.37
N HIS A 78 8.10 1.97 12.03
CA HIS A 78 8.19 2.14 13.48
C HIS A 78 7.15 1.32 14.21
N ASP A 79 5.88 1.42 13.82
CA ASP A 79 4.77 0.72 14.48
C ASP A 79 4.15 -0.40 13.61
N ARG A 80 4.45 -0.42 12.32
CA ARG A 80 4.06 -1.42 11.32
C ARG A 80 5.12 -1.47 10.22
N PHE A 81 5.12 -2.52 9.40
CA PHE A 81 6.02 -2.62 8.25
C PHE A 81 5.25 -2.25 6.98
N HIS A 82 5.10 -0.95 6.72
CA HIS A 82 4.37 -0.44 5.57
C HIS A 82 5.32 -0.21 4.39
N VAL A 83 5.04 -0.88 3.28
CA VAL A 83 5.80 -0.76 2.02
C VAL A 83 4.89 -0.25 0.91
N VAL A 84 5.41 0.69 0.12
CA VAL A 84 4.79 1.16 -1.12
C VAL A 84 5.78 1.00 -2.27
N LYS A 85 5.41 0.17 -3.25
CA LYS A 85 6.18 0.02 -4.50
C LYS A 85 5.87 1.21 -5.43
N THR A 86 6.91 1.86 -5.93
CA THR A 86 6.77 3.00 -6.84
C THR A 86 8.01 3.14 -7.74
N PHE A 87 8.07 4.23 -8.51
CA PHE A 87 9.09 4.42 -9.53
C PHE A 87 9.78 5.77 -9.36
N LEU A 88 11.11 5.76 -9.29
CA LEU A 88 11.95 6.95 -9.36
C LEU A 88 12.37 7.13 -10.83
N PRO A 89 11.80 8.10 -11.56
CA PRO A 89 12.14 8.30 -12.95
C PRO A 89 13.52 8.97 -13.06
N ARG A 90 14.24 8.66 -14.13
CA ARG A 90 15.64 9.06 -14.29
C ARG A 90 15.82 10.58 -14.31
N GLU A 91 14.83 11.32 -14.81
CA GLU A 91 14.83 12.78 -14.80
C GLU A 91 14.64 13.41 -13.41
N ALA A 92 14.16 12.65 -12.42
CA ALA A 92 14.05 13.10 -11.03
C ALA A 92 15.33 12.80 -10.22
N PHE A 93 16.20 11.90 -10.70
CA PHE A 93 17.49 11.63 -10.07
C PHE A 93 18.48 12.78 -10.30
N VAL A 94 19.18 13.19 -9.26
CA VAL A 94 20.16 14.29 -9.30
C VAL A 94 21.58 13.77 -9.06
N ALA A 95 21.78 13.08 -7.93
CA ALA A 95 23.08 12.52 -7.55
C ALA A 95 22.91 11.38 -6.54
N ALA A 96 23.91 10.51 -6.44
CA ALA A 96 24.03 9.57 -5.34
C ALA A 96 25.45 9.59 -4.78
N ALA A 97 25.56 9.63 -3.46
CA ALA A 97 26.84 9.62 -2.77
C ALA A 97 26.79 8.78 -1.49
N VAL A 98 27.95 8.25 -1.08
CA VAL A 98 28.14 7.59 0.19
C VAL A 98 29.47 8.01 0.80
N ALA A 99 29.48 8.29 2.10
CA ALA A 99 30.70 8.48 2.88
C ALA A 99 31.34 7.11 3.16
N GLN A 100 32.17 6.63 2.22
CA GLN A 100 32.53 5.21 2.08
C GLN A 100 33.17 4.57 3.33
N ALA A 101 33.86 5.35 4.16
CA ALA A 101 34.51 4.86 5.38
C ALA A 101 33.58 4.79 6.60
N TYR A 102 32.40 5.41 6.54
CA TYR A 102 31.52 5.64 7.69
C TYR A 102 30.09 5.15 7.48
N GLU A 103 29.64 5.03 6.23
CA GLU A 103 28.29 4.64 5.89
C GLU A 103 28.28 3.63 4.74
N SER A 104 27.30 2.74 4.78
CA SER A 104 27.07 1.70 3.79
C SER A 104 25.89 1.99 2.86
N ARG A 105 25.01 2.90 3.27
CA ARG A 105 23.81 3.33 2.54
C ARG A 105 24.11 4.55 1.69
N PHE A 106 23.68 4.52 0.43
CA PHE A 106 23.76 5.70 -0.42
C PHE A 106 22.72 6.74 0.02
N SER A 107 23.13 8.00 0.03
CA SER A 107 22.23 9.14 -0.02
C SER A 107 21.98 9.50 -1.49
N VAL A 108 20.74 9.34 -1.93
CA VAL A 108 20.25 9.61 -3.28
C VAL A 108 19.47 10.92 -3.24
N PHE A 109 19.99 11.91 -3.94
CA PHE A 109 19.38 13.21 -4.07
C PHE A 109 18.47 13.23 -5.29
N VAL A 110 17.26 13.73 -5.08
CA VAL A 110 16.21 13.80 -6.10
C VAL A 110 15.62 15.20 -6.17
N LYS A 111 14.97 15.51 -7.29
CA LYS A 111 14.23 16.76 -7.45
C LYS A 111 13.13 16.89 -6.40
N GLY A 112 13.06 18.06 -5.76
CA GLY A 112 12.12 18.28 -4.65
C GLY A 112 10.65 18.09 -5.01
N ASP A 113 10.23 18.49 -6.20
CA ASP A 113 8.85 18.28 -6.67
C ASP A 113 8.46 16.80 -6.73
N TRP A 114 9.38 15.92 -7.13
CA TRP A 114 9.12 14.48 -7.15
C TRP A 114 9.02 13.93 -5.73
N LEU A 115 9.93 14.35 -4.84
CA LEU A 115 9.92 13.90 -3.44
C LEU A 115 8.66 14.38 -2.71
N ARG A 116 8.25 15.64 -2.89
CA ARG A 116 7.00 16.16 -2.33
C ARG A 116 5.80 15.36 -2.83
N LYS A 117 5.74 15.04 -4.14
CA LYS A 117 4.67 14.20 -4.68
C LYS A 117 4.64 12.80 -4.08
N LEU A 118 5.80 12.18 -3.84
CA LEU A 118 5.88 10.87 -3.19
C LEU A 118 5.17 10.86 -1.82
N HIS A 119 5.44 11.88 -1.00
CA HIS A 119 4.94 11.97 0.38
C HIS A 119 3.51 12.53 0.50
N LEU A 120 3.15 13.48 -0.37
CA LEU A 120 1.88 14.21 -0.28
C LEU A 120 0.76 13.61 -1.14
N ARG A 121 1.06 12.70 -2.07
CA ARG A 121 0.00 12.04 -2.86
C ARG A 121 -0.92 11.23 -1.95
N SER A 122 -2.21 11.25 -2.27
CA SER A 122 -3.13 10.26 -1.72
C SER A 122 -2.75 8.89 -2.28
N ASN A 123 -2.82 7.88 -1.43
CA ASN A 123 -2.79 6.48 -1.82
C ASN A 123 -4.11 5.84 -1.37
N SER A 124 -4.37 4.60 -1.78
CA SER A 124 -5.64 3.95 -1.47
C SER A 124 -5.48 2.48 -1.10
N ILE A 125 -6.39 2.00 -0.27
CA ILE A 125 -6.61 0.58 -0.02
C ILE A 125 -7.97 0.22 -0.63
N PHE A 126 -8.02 -0.92 -1.31
CA PHE A 126 -9.20 -1.44 -1.97
C PHE A 126 -9.56 -2.80 -1.41
N ALA A 127 -10.85 -3.05 -1.29
CA ALA A 127 -11.37 -4.39 -1.02
C ALA A 127 -12.51 -4.70 -1.98
N MET A 128 -12.54 -5.90 -2.52
CA MET A 128 -13.71 -6.46 -3.18
C MET A 128 -14.29 -7.53 -2.28
N VAL A 129 -15.54 -7.34 -1.88
CA VAL A 129 -16.31 -8.25 -1.08
C VAL A 129 -17.33 -8.92 -1.99
N ASP A 130 -17.47 -10.23 -1.93
CA ASP A 130 -18.41 -10.97 -2.78
C ASP A 130 -19.13 -12.07 -2.00
N ALA A 131 -20.41 -12.29 -2.35
CA ALA A 131 -21.25 -13.30 -1.74
C ALA A 131 -20.94 -14.71 -2.29
N VAL A 132 -20.79 -15.65 -1.36
CA VAL A 132 -20.55 -17.05 -1.71
C VAL A 132 -21.86 -17.69 -2.18
N ASP A 133 -21.78 -18.51 -3.22
CA ASP A 133 -22.86 -19.33 -3.77
C ASP A 133 -24.12 -18.54 -4.21
N MET A 134 -23.97 -17.25 -4.56
CA MET A 134 -25.07 -16.38 -5.03
C MET A 134 -25.85 -16.97 -6.21
N THR A 135 -25.16 -17.60 -7.18
CA THR A 135 -25.81 -18.25 -8.32
C THR A 135 -26.77 -19.36 -7.89
N GLU A 136 -26.37 -20.18 -6.92
CA GLU A 136 -27.23 -21.24 -6.35
C GLU A 136 -28.41 -20.62 -5.60
N ALA A 137 -28.16 -19.56 -4.84
CA ALA A 137 -29.18 -18.85 -4.08
C ALA A 137 -30.25 -18.20 -4.99
N ILE A 138 -29.85 -17.62 -6.13
CA ILE A 138 -30.77 -17.08 -7.14
C ILE A 138 -31.57 -18.20 -7.79
N THR A 139 -30.91 -19.27 -8.24
CA THR A 139 -31.57 -20.38 -8.96
C THR A 139 -32.53 -21.18 -8.08
N SER A 140 -32.26 -21.29 -6.78
CA SER A 140 -33.16 -21.91 -5.79
C SER A 140 -34.31 -21.00 -5.34
N GLY A 141 -34.29 -19.71 -5.70
CA GLY A 141 -35.29 -18.72 -5.28
C GLY A 141 -35.19 -18.30 -3.82
N SER A 142 -34.06 -18.56 -3.15
CA SER A 142 -33.85 -18.19 -1.74
C SER A 142 -33.58 -16.68 -1.56
N ILE A 143 -33.15 -16.01 -2.63
CA ILE A 143 -32.96 -14.57 -2.72
C ILE A 143 -34.16 -13.92 -3.38
N SER A 144 -34.90 -13.13 -2.61
CA SER A 144 -36.04 -12.36 -3.09
C SER A 144 -35.65 -10.92 -3.42
N HIS A 145 -36.46 -10.23 -4.22
CA HIS A 145 -36.24 -8.82 -4.55
C HIS A 145 -36.19 -7.93 -3.31
N GLU A 146 -37.05 -8.23 -2.33
CA GLU A 146 -37.15 -7.50 -1.06
C GLU A 146 -35.86 -7.65 -0.23
N LYS A 147 -35.25 -8.84 -0.21
CA LYS A 147 -33.97 -9.07 0.47
C LYS A 147 -32.85 -8.23 -0.14
N VAL A 148 -32.79 -8.12 -1.47
CA VAL A 148 -31.78 -7.31 -2.16
C VAL A 148 -31.98 -5.81 -1.88
N ILE A 149 -33.24 -5.35 -1.84
CA ILE A 149 -33.55 -3.95 -1.44
C ILE A 149 -33.13 -3.69 0.01
N ALA A 150 -33.43 -4.63 0.92
CA ALA A 150 -33.05 -4.51 2.32
C ALA A 150 -31.53 -4.47 2.50
N LEU A 151 -30.79 -5.30 1.76
CA LEU A 151 -29.32 -5.29 1.76
C LEU A 151 -28.80 -3.92 1.32
N ARG A 152 -29.32 -3.37 0.23
CA ARG A 152 -28.91 -2.04 -0.26
C ARG A 152 -29.14 -0.95 0.79
N GLN A 153 -30.33 -0.92 1.42
CA GLN A 153 -30.64 0.08 2.44
C GLN A 153 -29.73 -0.04 3.67
N ALA A 154 -29.47 -1.25 4.12
CA ALA A 154 -28.56 -1.48 5.23
C ALA A 154 -27.09 -1.15 4.88
N LEU A 155 -26.67 -1.37 3.63
CA LEU A 155 -25.37 -0.90 3.14
C LEU A 155 -25.29 0.64 3.15
N ASP A 156 -26.35 1.36 2.81
CA ASP A 156 -26.41 2.82 2.91
C ASP A 156 -26.23 3.28 4.38
N GLU A 157 -26.85 2.58 5.33
CA GLU A 157 -26.72 2.85 6.76
C GLU A 157 -25.29 2.61 7.27
N ILE A 158 -24.65 1.50 6.89
CA ILE A 158 -23.24 1.23 7.22
C ILE A 158 -22.34 2.28 6.57
N ALA A 159 -22.53 2.60 5.30
CA ALA A 159 -21.72 3.59 4.59
C ALA A 159 -21.78 4.97 5.26
N ALA A 160 -22.94 5.37 5.80
CA ALA A 160 -23.10 6.60 6.55
C ALA A 160 -22.26 6.66 7.84
N LEU A 161 -21.96 5.51 8.46
CA LEU A 161 -21.10 5.42 9.65
C LEU A 161 -19.61 5.45 9.31
N HIS A 162 -19.24 5.20 8.05
CA HIS A 162 -17.86 5.15 7.58
C HIS A 162 -17.58 6.17 6.46
N PRO A 163 -17.67 7.49 6.72
CA PRO A 163 -17.55 8.52 5.68
C PRO A 163 -16.18 8.60 5.00
N SER A 164 -15.15 7.98 5.58
CA SER A 164 -13.82 7.86 4.97
C SER A 164 -13.69 6.69 3.99
N ILE A 165 -14.73 5.86 3.84
CA ILE A 165 -14.75 4.66 3.00
C ILE A 165 -15.85 4.82 1.97
N SER A 166 -15.50 4.63 0.71
CA SER A 166 -16.46 4.57 -0.39
C SER A 166 -16.98 3.17 -0.59
N PHE A 167 -18.29 3.08 -0.84
CA PHE A 167 -18.99 1.83 -1.14
C PHE A 167 -19.51 1.91 -2.58
N ILE A 168 -19.15 0.94 -3.40
CA ILE A 168 -19.75 0.72 -4.72
C ILE A 168 -20.28 -0.70 -4.74
N SER A 169 -21.59 -0.85 -4.65
CA SER A 169 -22.25 -2.16 -4.58
C SER A 169 -22.82 -2.58 -5.93
N PHE A 170 -22.59 -3.84 -6.28
CA PHE A 170 -23.48 -4.63 -7.14
C PHE A 170 -24.49 -5.38 -6.25
N ALA A 171 -25.32 -6.25 -6.84
CA ALA A 171 -26.35 -6.95 -6.07
C ALA A 171 -25.77 -7.95 -5.04
N ASP A 172 -24.60 -8.50 -5.33
CA ASP A 172 -23.92 -9.56 -4.58
C ASP A 172 -22.53 -9.18 -4.09
N SER A 173 -21.89 -8.21 -4.75
CA SER A 173 -20.54 -7.74 -4.42
C SER A 173 -20.51 -6.28 -4.01
N VAL A 174 -19.55 -5.92 -3.15
CA VAL A 174 -19.29 -4.56 -2.72
C VAL A 174 -17.81 -4.27 -2.89
N LEU A 175 -17.52 -3.17 -3.58
CA LEU A 175 -16.21 -2.61 -3.70
C LEU A 175 -16.04 -1.48 -2.69
N LEU A 176 -15.00 -1.60 -1.87
CA LEU A 176 -14.61 -0.65 -0.84
C LEU A 176 -13.33 0.07 -1.25
N LYS A 177 -13.28 1.37 -1.00
CA LYS A 177 -12.08 2.20 -1.16
C LYS A 177 -11.91 3.14 0.01
N THR A 178 -10.72 3.17 0.59
CA THR A 178 -10.30 4.22 1.52
C THR A 178 -9.03 4.89 1.01
N ASN A 179 -8.91 6.20 1.24
CA ASN A 179 -7.69 6.94 0.96
C ASN A 179 -6.82 7.03 2.22
N TRP A 180 -5.52 7.21 2.02
CA TRP A 180 -4.55 7.49 3.07
C TRP A 180 -3.40 8.36 2.54
N THR A 181 -2.71 9.01 3.45
CA THR A 181 -1.59 9.92 3.19
C THR A 181 -0.39 9.51 4.04
N ALA A 182 0.84 9.68 3.51
CA ALA A 182 2.05 9.46 4.29
C ALA A 182 2.42 10.69 5.12
N GLY A 183 2.28 11.87 4.51
CA GLY A 183 2.68 13.13 5.12
C GLY A 183 4.16 13.43 4.92
N MET A 184 4.53 14.69 5.14
CA MET A 184 5.90 15.19 5.04
C MET A 184 6.17 16.15 6.20
N VAL A 185 7.39 16.17 6.72
CA VAL A 185 7.82 17.17 7.71
C VAL A 185 7.61 18.59 7.14
N ASP A 186 7.26 19.52 8.01
CA ASP A 186 6.91 20.92 7.67
C ASP A 186 5.69 21.06 6.72
N THR A 187 4.79 20.08 6.74
CA THR A 187 3.48 20.15 6.09
C THR A 187 2.35 19.78 7.05
N ASP A 188 1.14 20.24 6.78
CA ASP A 188 -0.05 19.88 7.58
C ASP A 188 -0.57 18.47 7.30
N VAL A 189 -0.01 17.78 6.30
CA VAL A 189 -0.43 16.42 5.91
C VAL A 189 0.24 15.41 6.83
N LYS A 190 -0.58 14.63 7.53
CA LYS A 190 -0.14 13.58 8.47
C LYS A 190 -0.27 12.19 7.87
N TYR A 191 0.42 11.24 8.49
CA TYR A 191 0.24 9.82 8.23
C TYR A 191 -1.16 9.35 8.69
N THR A 192 -1.96 8.76 7.79
CA THR A 192 -3.37 8.38 8.08
C THR A 192 -3.70 6.92 7.76
N TYR A 193 -2.70 6.09 7.49
CA TYR A 193 -2.88 4.70 7.07
C TYR A 193 -3.32 3.78 8.21
N VAL A 194 -4.55 3.25 8.12
CA VAL A 194 -5.14 2.31 9.09
C VAL A 194 -5.93 1.22 8.35
N PRO A 195 -5.25 0.23 7.73
CA PRO A 195 -5.88 -0.85 6.97
C PRO A 195 -6.82 -1.72 7.81
N GLU A 196 -6.61 -1.80 9.12
CA GLU A 196 -7.42 -2.61 10.05
C GLU A 196 -8.91 -2.20 10.04
N ARG A 197 -9.21 -0.93 9.75
CA ARG A 197 -10.59 -0.43 9.63
C ARG A 197 -11.39 -1.17 8.56
N LEU A 198 -10.76 -1.58 7.46
CA LEU A 198 -11.44 -2.34 6.41
C LEU A 198 -11.74 -3.78 6.84
N LEU A 199 -10.90 -4.37 7.70
CA LEU A 199 -11.14 -5.71 8.24
C LEU A 199 -12.28 -5.73 9.26
N LEU A 200 -12.35 -4.70 10.11
CA LEU A 200 -13.48 -4.52 11.03
C LEU A 200 -14.79 -4.31 10.26
N LEU A 201 -14.77 -3.42 9.26
CA LEU A 201 -15.92 -3.23 8.37
C LEU A 201 -16.31 -4.53 7.66
N PHE A 202 -15.35 -5.32 7.19
CA PHE A 202 -15.66 -6.62 6.58
C PHE A 202 -16.41 -7.56 7.53
N GLN A 203 -16.05 -7.59 8.82
CA GLN A 203 -16.77 -8.37 9.82
C GLN A 203 -18.22 -7.88 10.02
N GLU A 204 -18.44 -6.57 9.97
CA GLU A 204 -19.80 -5.98 9.99
C GLU A 204 -20.59 -6.41 8.73
N LEU A 205 -19.97 -6.35 7.55
CA LEU A 205 -20.57 -6.80 6.30
C LEU A 205 -20.90 -8.30 6.33
N GLN A 206 -20.07 -9.15 6.93
CA GLN A 206 -20.37 -10.58 7.09
C GLN A 206 -21.68 -10.78 7.85
N THR A 207 -21.86 -10.04 8.95
CA THR A 207 -23.08 -10.09 9.75
C THR A 207 -24.29 -9.60 8.94
N LEU A 208 -24.12 -8.53 8.16
CA LEU A 208 -25.17 -7.99 7.32
C LEU A 208 -25.63 -8.98 6.23
N TYR A 209 -24.69 -9.55 5.47
CA TYR A 209 -25.00 -10.51 4.40
C TYR A 209 -25.64 -11.78 4.95
N ARG A 210 -25.12 -12.31 6.07
CA ARG A 210 -25.70 -13.48 6.72
C ARG A 210 -27.12 -13.24 7.20
N SER A 211 -27.38 -12.09 7.84
CA SER A 211 -28.71 -11.77 8.38
C SER A 211 -29.73 -11.44 7.29
N THR A 212 -29.31 -10.83 6.19
CA THR A 212 -30.22 -10.36 5.12
C THR A 212 -30.44 -11.41 4.03
N LEU A 213 -29.34 -11.97 3.50
CA LEU A 213 -29.39 -12.92 2.40
C LEU A 213 -29.31 -14.37 2.87
N GLY A 214 -28.74 -14.63 4.05
CA GLY A 214 -28.40 -15.99 4.48
C GLY A 214 -27.13 -16.52 3.81
N LEU A 215 -26.30 -15.63 3.26
CA LEU A 215 -25.07 -15.97 2.54
C LEU A 215 -23.85 -15.52 3.33
N GLU A 216 -22.79 -16.31 3.22
CA GLU A 216 -21.45 -15.90 3.65
C GLU A 216 -20.78 -15.06 2.56
N ILE A 217 -19.75 -14.31 2.93
CA ILE A 217 -18.97 -13.48 2.01
C ILE A 217 -17.47 -13.77 2.17
N TYR A 218 -16.70 -13.45 1.13
CA TYR A 218 -15.25 -13.35 1.20
C TYR A 218 -14.80 -11.99 0.68
N GLY A 219 -13.60 -11.58 1.08
CA GLY A 219 -13.00 -10.29 0.72
C GLY A 219 -11.60 -10.47 0.15
N VAL A 220 -11.30 -9.74 -0.92
CA VAL A 220 -9.97 -9.65 -1.53
C VAL A 220 -9.44 -8.22 -1.39
N PHE A 221 -8.27 -8.06 -0.76
CA PHE A 221 -7.73 -6.78 -0.31
C PHE A 221 -6.38 -6.49 -0.96
N ALA A 222 -6.23 -5.28 -1.48
CA ALA A 222 -4.98 -4.79 -2.06
C ALA A 222 -4.78 -3.30 -1.79
N GLN A 223 -3.55 -2.82 -1.92
CA GLN A 223 -3.22 -1.40 -1.84
C GLN A 223 -2.60 -0.90 -3.14
N GLY A 224 -2.71 0.41 -3.39
CA GLY A 224 -2.00 1.02 -4.51
C GLY A 224 -1.99 2.54 -4.48
N SER A 225 -1.27 3.12 -5.44
CA SER A 225 -1.21 4.56 -5.62
C SER A 225 -2.51 5.10 -6.23
N ASN A 226 -2.88 6.29 -5.79
CA ASN A 226 -3.86 7.10 -6.47
C ASN A 226 -3.11 8.15 -7.32
N GLU A 227 -3.47 8.29 -8.59
CA GLU A 227 -2.87 9.29 -9.49
C GLU A 227 -3.65 10.61 -9.51
N TYR A 228 -4.85 10.61 -8.92
CA TYR A 228 -5.69 11.79 -8.77
C TYR A 228 -5.32 12.50 -7.46
N TYR A 229 -4.76 13.70 -7.58
CA TYR A 229 -4.23 14.51 -6.48
C TYR A 229 -5.34 15.36 -5.85
N ASP A 230 -5.31 15.52 -4.53
CA ASP A 230 -6.23 16.38 -3.76
C ASP A 230 -7.73 16.12 -3.97
N ASP A 231 -8.07 14.92 -4.46
CA ASP A 231 -9.43 14.62 -4.88
C ASP A 231 -10.27 13.97 -3.76
N PRO A 232 -11.59 14.24 -3.75
CA PRO A 232 -12.55 13.48 -2.95
C PRO A 232 -12.41 11.97 -3.20
N LEU A 233 -12.87 11.16 -2.24
CA LEU A 233 -12.85 9.69 -2.35
C LEU A 233 -13.42 9.18 -3.68
N LEU A 234 -14.46 9.86 -4.18
CA LEU A 234 -15.16 9.60 -5.42
C LEU A 234 -15.39 10.90 -6.19
N HIS A 235 -15.34 10.83 -7.52
CA HIS A 235 -15.94 11.83 -8.38
C HIS A 235 -17.27 11.29 -8.90
N ILE A 236 -18.36 12.02 -8.68
CA ILE A 236 -19.68 11.73 -9.23
C ILE A 236 -20.03 12.86 -10.20
N SER A 237 -20.31 12.54 -11.45
CA SER A 237 -20.73 13.54 -12.45
C SER A 237 -22.02 14.24 -12.01
N GLU A 238 -22.25 15.46 -12.49
CA GLU A 238 -23.48 16.21 -12.21
C GLU A 238 -24.75 15.42 -12.58
N ALA A 239 -24.70 14.70 -13.71
CA ALA A 239 -25.77 13.82 -14.18
C ALA A 239 -25.88 12.50 -13.38
N ARG A 240 -25.00 12.25 -12.42
CA ARG A 240 -24.96 11.09 -11.52
C ARG A 240 -24.87 9.72 -12.22
N ASN A 241 -24.43 9.71 -13.47
CA ASN A 241 -24.29 8.50 -14.29
C ASN A 241 -22.83 8.09 -14.54
N HIS A 242 -21.88 8.86 -14.02
CA HIS A 242 -20.45 8.52 -14.03
C HIS A 242 -19.92 8.64 -12.61
N ILE A 243 -19.44 7.52 -12.08
CA ILE A 243 -18.77 7.43 -10.78
C ILE A 243 -17.34 7.00 -11.06
N SER A 244 -16.40 7.89 -10.79
CA SER A 244 -14.96 7.62 -10.82
C SER A 244 -14.48 7.39 -9.39
N LEU A 245 -13.79 6.28 -9.17
CA LEU A 245 -13.11 6.00 -7.91
C LEU A 245 -11.89 6.88 -7.69
N ASN A 246 -11.52 7.75 -8.63
CA ASN A 246 -10.30 8.54 -8.60
C ASN A 246 -9.13 7.62 -8.22
N SER A 247 -8.84 6.66 -9.09
CA SER A 247 -7.75 5.70 -8.93
C SER A 247 -7.41 5.09 -10.28
N LEU A 248 -6.16 4.65 -10.44
CA LEU A 248 -5.80 3.77 -11.55
C LEU A 248 -6.48 2.40 -11.41
N GLY A 249 -6.59 1.71 -12.54
CA GLY A 249 -7.11 0.34 -12.63
C GLY A 249 -6.22 -0.74 -12.00
N LEU A 250 -4.98 -0.41 -11.60
CA LEU A 250 -3.99 -1.39 -11.16
C LEU A 250 -4.41 -2.16 -9.89
N PRO A 251 -4.92 -1.52 -8.81
CA PRO A 251 -5.35 -2.24 -7.62
C PRO A 251 -6.52 -3.19 -7.91
N PHE A 252 -7.45 -2.81 -8.78
CA PHE A 252 -8.53 -3.70 -9.22
C PHE A 252 -7.99 -4.91 -9.99
N ALA A 253 -7.01 -4.68 -10.88
CA ALA A 253 -6.37 -5.78 -11.57
C ALA A 253 -5.63 -6.72 -10.60
N GLN A 254 -5.03 -6.21 -9.52
CA GLN A 254 -4.42 -7.05 -8.47
C GLN A 254 -5.47 -7.85 -7.71
N ILE A 255 -6.58 -7.22 -7.31
CA ILE A 255 -7.72 -7.90 -6.66
C ILE A 255 -8.20 -9.08 -7.53
N SER A 256 -8.47 -8.86 -8.82
CA SER A 256 -8.90 -9.93 -9.72
C SER A 256 -7.86 -11.05 -9.86
N LEU A 257 -6.57 -10.71 -9.91
CA LEU A 257 -5.50 -11.71 -10.01
C LEU A 257 -5.37 -12.56 -8.75
N ILE A 258 -5.53 -11.96 -7.56
CA ILE A 258 -5.54 -12.69 -6.29
C ILE A 258 -6.76 -13.60 -6.22
N GLU A 259 -7.94 -13.09 -6.61
CA GLU A 259 -9.16 -13.88 -6.65
C GLU A 259 -9.04 -15.10 -7.57
N ASP A 260 -8.56 -14.88 -8.81
CA ASP A 260 -8.36 -15.96 -9.78
C ASP A 260 -7.35 -17.02 -9.28
N ALA A 261 -6.29 -16.57 -8.60
CA ALA A 261 -5.31 -17.46 -8.00
C ALA A 261 -5.90 -18.26 -6.84
N ALA A 262 -6.63 -17.63 -5.93
CA ALA A 262 -7.30 -18.29 -4.81
C ALA A 262 -8.34 -19.31 -5.29
N ARG A 263 -9.20 -18.94 -6.24
CA ARG A 263 -10.20 -19.86 -6.81
C ARG A 263 -9.55 -21.09 -7.45
N ARG A 264 -8.38 -20.92 -8.09
CA ARG A 264 -7.63 -22.03 -8.67
C ARG A 264 -7.03 -22.93 -7.59
N ALA A 265 -6.32 -22.35 -6.61
CA ALA A 265 -5.72 -23.07 -5.50
C ALA A 265 -6.77 -23.88 -4.71
N ILE A 266 -7.95 -23.31 -4.49
CA ILE A 266 -9.09 -24.01 -3.84
C ILE A 266 -9.56 -25.22 -4.67
N ARG A 267 -9.65 -25.08 -6.00
CA ARG A 267 -10.05 -26.20 -6.89
C ARG A 267 -8.99 -27.31 -6.94
N GLU A 268 -7.72 -26.93 -6.83
CA GLU A 268 -6.57 -27.85 -6.85
C GLU A 268 -6.34 -28.51 -5.49
N GLY A 269 -6.94 -27.97 -4.42
CA GLY A 269 -6.84 -28.51 -3.06
C GLY A 269 -5.63 -27.98 -2.28
N ASP A 270 -4.96 -26.93 -2.76
CA ASP A 270 -3.77 -26.34 -2.13
C ASP A 270 -4.09 -25.68 -0.79
N HIS A 271 -5.27 -25.06 -0.68
CA HIS A 271 -5.81 -24.54 0.57
C HIS A 271 -7.36 -24.51 0.54
N PRO A 272 -8.05 -24.52 1.70
CA PRO A 272 -9.51 -24.46 1.74
C PRO A 272 -10.05 -23.06 1.37
N ARG A 273 -11.37 -22.95 1.20
CA ARG A 273 -12.04 -21.64 1.13
C ARG A 273 -11.80 -20.87 2.43
N MET A 274 -11.41 -19.62 2.30
CA MET A 274 -11.18 -18.65 3.37
C MET A 274 -11.99 -17.37 3.13
N GLU A 275 -12.09 -16.54 4.15
CA GLU A 275 -12.88 -15.30 4.15
C GLU A 275 -12.06 -14.09 3.69
N ILE A 276 -10.77 -14.07 3.98
CA ILE A 276 -9.86 -12.96 3.64
C ILE A 276 -8.78 -13.49 2.69
N TYR A 277 -8.53 -12.75 1.61
CA TYR A 277 -7.38 -12.89 0.74
C TYR A 277 -6.72 -11.52 0.58
N MET A 278 -5.44 -11.39 0.87
CA MET A 278 -4.78 -10.08 0.99
C MET A 278 -3.42 -10.08 0.32
N ASP A 279 -3.13 -9.05 -0.46
CA ASP A 279 -1.78 -8.83 -1.00
C ASP A 279 -0.72 -8.75 0.12
N SER A 280 0.45 -9.35 -0.08
CA SER A 280 1.49 -9.43 0.95
C SER A 280 1.98 -8.08 1.46
N ASP A 281 2.07 -7.04 0.63
CA ASP A 281 2.52 -5.74 1.12
C ASP A 281 1.48 -5.14 2.09
N LEU A 282 0.19 -5.38 1.83
CA LEU A 282 -0.91 -4.94 2.71
C LEU A 282 -1.00 -5.82 3.97
N PHE A 283 -0.80 -7.13 3.85
CA PHE A 283 -0.77 -8.03 5.00
C PHE A 283 0.37 -7.68 5.95
N HIS A 284 1.56 -7.39 5.42
CA HIS A 284 2.70 -7.06 6.24
C HIS A 284 2.62 -5.68 6.90
N SER A 285 1.75 -4.79 6.40
CA SER A 285 1.51 -3.48 7.01
C SER A 285 0.49 -3.50 8.14
N LEU A 286 -0.18 -4.65 8.41
CA LEU A 286 -1.06 -4.79 9.56
C LEU A 286 -0.28 -4.73 10.88
N GLN A 287 -0.89 -4.16 11.91
CA GLN A 287 -0.32 -4.09 13.26
C GLN A 287 -0.60 -5.36 14.06
N PHE A 288 0.31 -6.33 13.94
CA PHE A 288 0.26 -7.55 14.75
C PHE A 288 0.63 -7.28 16.22
N GLN A 289 -0.03 -8.00 17.14
CA GLN A 289 0.35 -8.07 18.55
C GLN A 289 1.63 -8.89 18.74
N ASP A 290 1.75 -9.99 17.98
CA ASP A 290 2.87 -10.92 17.98
C ASP A 290 3.38 -11.10 16.53
N TYR A 291 4.61 -10.64 16.29
CA TYR A 291 5.25 -10.72 14.97
C TYR A 291 5.75 -12.13 14.63
N GLU A 292 6.00 -13.01 15.60
CA GLU A 292 6.42 -14.39 15.28
C GLU A 292 5.27 -15.17 14.64
N ARG A 293 4.04 -14.92 15.11
CA ARG A 293 2.82 -15.49 14.50
C ARG A 293 2.61 -15.03 13.06
N LYS A 294 3.09 -13.84 12.68
CA LYS A 294 2.98 -13.28 11.34
C LYS A 294 3.85 -14.04 10.32
N ASP A 295 5.07 -14.43 10.70
CA ASP A 295 6.01 -15.10 9.79
C ASP A 295 5.54 -16.50 9.38
N GLY A 296 4.77 -17.17 10.25
CA GLY A 296 4.16 -18.46 9.97
C GLY A 296 2.81 -18.38 9.25
N TRP A 297 2.31 -17.19 8.90
CA TRP A 297 0.97 -17.06 8.35
C TRP A 297 0.86 -17.67 6.95
N PRO A 298 -0.19 -18.48 6.66
CA PRO A 298 -0.32 -19.13 5.38
C PRO A 298 -0.42 -18.12 4.23
N SER A 299 0.22 -18.47 3.11
CA SER A 299 0.23 -17.68 1.88
C SER A 299 0.27 -18.61 0.66
N ALA A 300 -0.09 -18.05 -0.49
CA ALA A 300 -0.01 -18.72 -1.78
C ALA A 300 0.49 -17.74 -2.86
N PRO A 301 1.13 -18.25 -3.92
CA PRO A 301 1.72 -17.39 -4.95
C PRO A 301 0.67 -16.79 -5.88
N TYR A 302 0.95 -15.59 -6.38
CA TYR A 302 0.27 -15.01 -7.54
C TYR A 302 1.26 -14.17 -8.37
N LYS A 303 0.86 -13.75 -9.58
CA LYS A 303 1.70 -12.93 -10.45
C LYS A 303 1.17 -11.48 -10.51
N PRO A 304 1.82 -10.51 -9.84
CA PRO A 304 1.42 -9.10 -9.92
C PRO A 304 1.66 -8.51 -11.33
N LYS A 305 0.88 -7.51 -11.74
CA LYS A 305 1.00 -6.89 -13.09
C LYS A 305 2.23 -6.01 -13.31
N MET A 306 2.86 -5.50 -12.25
CA MET A 306 3.87 -4.43 -12.31
C MET A 306 5.21 -4.80 -11.68
N THR A 307 5.38 -6.06 -11.25
CA THR A 307 6.65 -6.52 -10.68
C THR A 307 7.19 -7.66 -11.51
N SER A 308 8.49 -7.62 -11.76
CA SER A 308 9.22 -8.77 -12.33
C SER A 308 9.28 -9.95 -11.34
N SER A 309 9.21 -9.65 -10.04
CA SER A 309 9.21 -10.63 -8.96
C SER A 309 7.85 -11.32 -8.79
N PRO A 310 7.84 -12.63 -8.45
CA PRO A 310 6.63 -13.31 -8.02
C PRO A 310 6.06 -12.65 -6.76
N GLY A 311 4.74 -12.55 -6.67
CA GLY A 311 4.03 -12.07 -5.49
C GLY A 311 3.39 -13.21 -4.72
N SER A 312 2.88 -12.90 -3.54
CA SER A 312 2.06 -13.81 -2.75
C SER A 312 0.85 -13.07 -2.19
N TYR A 313 -0.20 -13.82 -1.90
CA TYR A 313 -1.31 -13.35 -1.09
C TYR A 313 -1.40 -14.21 0.16
N HIS A 314 -1.82 -13.60 1.26
CA HIS A 314 -2.15 -14.27 2.50
C HIS A 314 -3.63 -14.56 2.56
N TYR A 315 -4.01 -15.66 3.20
CA TYR A 315 -5.41 -16.04 3.37
C TYR A 315 -5.73 -16.39 4.82
N ALA A 316 -6.96 -16.10 5.25
CA ALA A 316 -7.37 -16.30 6.64
C ALA A 316 -8.90 -16.35 6.82
N MET A 317 -9.31 -16.92 7.95
CA MET A 317 -10.59 -16.57 8.56
C MET A 317 -10.47 -15.17 9.18
N CYS A 318 -11.51 -14.34 9.03
CA CYS A 318 -11.50 -12.95 9.47
C CYS A 318 -11.31 -12.85 11.00
N ALA A 319 -12.03 -13.66 11.76
CA ALA A 319 -11.94 -13.69 13.21
C ALA A 319 -10.54 -14.05 13.71
N ASP A 320 -9.89 -15.04 13.08
CA ASP A 320 -8.53 -15.46 13.44
C ASP A 320 -7.52 -14.33 13.18
N LEU A 321 -7.61 -13.68 12.02
CA LEU A 321 -6.75 -12.55 11.69
C LEU A 321 -6.94 -11.40 12.68
N LEU A 322 -8.18 -10.96 12.91
CA LEU A 322 -8.49 -9.87 13.83
C LEU A 322 -8.01 -10.14 15.26
N SER A 323 -8.07 -11.39 15.73
CA SER A 323 -7.58 -11.77 17.07
C SER A 323 -6.07 -11.54 17.26
N CYS A 324 -5.31 -11.45 16.17
CA CYS A 324 -3.86 -11.26 16.17
C CYS A 324 -3.44 -9.80 16.08
N LEU A 325 -4.36 -8.91 15.72
CA LEU A 325 -4.06 -7.51 15.46
C LEU A 325 -4.23 -6.69 16.74
N LYS A 326 -3.43 -5.64 16.89
CA LYS A 326 -3.65 -4.64 17.93
C LYS A 326 -5.04 -4.03 17.71
N GLN A 327 -5.80 -3.85 18.79
CA GLN A 327 -7.09 -3.16 18.71
C GLN A 327 -6.84 -1.72 18.22
N ALA A 328 -7.56 -1.35 17.16
CA ALA A 328 -7.41 -0.07 16.45
C ALA A 328 -8.08 1.10 17.17
#